data_AF-A0A959GC88-F1
#
_entry.id   AF-A0A959GC88-F1
#
_cell.length_a   1.000
_cell.length_b   1.000
_cell.length_c   1.000
_cell.angle_alpha   90.00
_cell.angle_beta   90.00
_cell.angle_gamma   90.00
#
_symmetry.space_group_name_H-M   'P 1'
#
loop_
_entity.id
_entity.type
_entity.pdbx_description
1 polymer ?
#
loop_
_entity_poly.entity_id
_entity_poly.type
_entity_poly.pdbx_seq_one_letter_code
_entity_poly.pdbx_strand_id
1 'polypeptide(L)'
;MGKTIGLAFSFAFMLPSGAGANTSVRIREALILLGFRGAQTLPGPLGRDTNTFRMTRIFLFFLLYLVISSGMVLHAQDTLFCPPNLFPNPDFEEHLNCEDFLSGFLIGNVPGWLNAYGSADYYNCGYNNQGVSTSPIGNIGSQPSSGTGSAGMAVLPNNLFCEGALQIEAIKTTLLEPLQAGQSYTIRFDLRIDELRGASLNNMPHPCIDFGFLFYNGNAPSLDPGTNSCGCLPQPQLSISSSEVPFLSYRTFEITFQPTQNFSKVIFAPFCNALTGTPECYSPPENASPFTFYINLDNLSLRKNYCVSAPDTSICQNGCARFLFQGDLGAFDRARWYFPGGTPEAVEGIAGPEICYAEAGVYDALLVLEKGNIRDSIRMDSVIKVAPGFEASLGQDTFFCKGDPLVLAFGPPEAMHSWSDGSGGAQLEVAETGIYWVEAARGPCVQQDSIEVTAEDCEQCLAFPNAFTPNGDGVNDSFAPISSCPNSVLSYRMQLFNRWGEKVFESQDPGLGWDGLQNGNPAPSDVYFWRAVFAVRQARGEVVFSRQGDVALMR
;
A
#
# COMPACT_ATOMS: atom_id res chain seq x y z
N MET A 1 -51.59 5.48 25.56
CA MET A 1 -51.28 4.33 26.43
C MET A 1 -50.75 3.21 25.54
N GLY A 2 -49.50 2.81 25.75
CA GLY A 2 -48.82 1.71 25.04
C GLY A 2 -47.33 1.78 25.39
N LYS A 3 -46.87 0.93 26.32
CA LYS A 3 -45.52 0.98 26.91
C LYS A 3 -44.50 0.32 25.96
N THR A 4 -43.52 1.09 25.52
CA THR A 4 -42.27 0.62 24.91
C THR A 4 -41.27 0.25 26.01
N ILE A 5 -40.71 -0.96 25.99
CA ILE A 5 -39.58 -1.36 26.83
C ILE A 5 -38.32 -1.19 26.00
N GLY A 6 -37.53 -0.16 26.31
CA GLY A 6 -36.19 0.04 25.75
C GLY A 6 -35.16 -0.73 26.57
N LEU A 7 -34.35 -1.55 25.90
CA LEU A 7 -33.12 -2.13 26.45
C LEU A 7 -31.95 -1.26 26.00
N ALA A 8 -31.46 -0.41 26.91
CA ALA A 8 -30.19 0.28 26.76
C ALA A 8 -29.07 -0.66 27.22
N PHE A 9 -28.14 -0.99 26.32
CA PHE A 9 -26.85 -1.57 26.71
C PHE A 9 -25.81 -0.44 26.73
N SER A 10 -25.43 0.00 27.93
CA SER A 10 -24.23 0.81 28.13
C SER A 10 -23.01 -0.11 28.13
N PHE A 11 -22.14 0.02 27.13
CA PHE A 11 -20.76 -0.44 27.23
C PHE A 11 -19.87 0.79 27.49
N ALA A 12 -19.44 0.94 28.74
CA ALA A 12 -18.41 1.89 29.11
C ALA A 12 -17.04 1.32 28.71
N PHE A 13 -16.43 1.85 27.66
CA PHE A 13 -15.00 1.71 27.43
C PHE A 13 -14.28 2.72 28.34
N MET A 14 -13.60 2.23 29.39
CA MET A 14 -12.54 3.01 30.04
C MET A 14 -11.30 2.93 29.15
N LEU A 15 -10.98 4.02 28.45
CA LEU A 15 -9.64 4.24 27.93
C LEU A 15 -8.74 4.68 29.10
N PRO A 16 -7.49 4.21 29.22
CA PRO A 16 -6.54 4.85 30.12
C PRO A 16 -6.28 6.27 29.61
N SER A 17 -6.42 7.25 30.50
CA SER A 17 -6.02 8.63 30.23
C SER A 17 -4.51 8.70 29.97
N GLY A 18 -4.13 8.97 28.71
CA GLY A 18 -2.75 9.28 28.33
C GLY A 18 -2.19 8.45 27.18
N ALA A 19 -2.77 8.58 25.98
CA ALA A 19 -2.10 8.19 24.74
C ALA A 19 -2.33 9.30 23.70
N GLY A 20 -1.28 10.04 23.39
CA GLY A 20 -1.27 11.07 22.36
C GLY A 20 -1.35 10.47 20.95
N ALA A 21 -1.69 11.34 19.99
CA ALA A 21 -1.83 11.01 18.58
C ALA A 21 -0.52 10.47 17.97
N ASN A 22 -0.44 9.14 17.83
CA ASN A 22 0.29 8.39 16.79
C ASN A 22 0.33 6.92 17.22
N THR A 23 -0.67 6.14 16.83
CA THR A 23 -0.68 4.68 17.01
C THR A 23 -0.95 4.01 15.67
N SER A 24 0.12 3.63 14.99
CA SER A 24 0.09 2.65 13.89
C SER A 24 -0.11 1.26 14.49
N VAL A 25 -1.24 0.60 14.22
CA VAL A 25 -1.49 -0.77 14.69
C VAL A 25 -1.00 -1.77 13.63
N ARG A 26 -0.04 -2.63 13.99
CA ARG A 26 0.38 -3.76 13.15
C ARG A 26 -0.68 -4.86 13.20
N ILE A 27 -1.17 -5.34 12.05
CA ILE A 27 -2.23 -6.38 11.94
C ILE A 27 -1.82 -7.70 12.64
N ARG A 28 -0.52 -8.01 12.73
CA ARG A 28 -0.04 -9.17 13.50
C ARG A 28 -0.27 -9.04 15.01
N GLU A 29 -0.31 -7.83 15.56
CA GLU A 29 -0.49 -7.61 17.01
C GLU A 29 -1.98 -7.57 17.40
N ALA A 30 -2.86 -7.11 16.50
CA ALA A 30 -4.31 -7.15 16.72
C ALA A 30 -4.88 -8.58 16.81
N LEU A 31 -4.24 -9.55 16.13
CA LEU A 31 -4.64 -10.97 16.17
C LEU A 31 -4.13 -11.71 17.42
N ILE A 32 -3.11 -11.20 18.11
CA ILE A 32 -2.53 -11.83 19.32
C ILE A 32 -3.23 -11.34 20.60
N LEU A 33 -3.85 -10.15 20.57
CA LEU A 33 -4.60 -9.58 21.69
C LEU A 33 -5.99 -10.21 21.93
N LEU A 34 -6.51 -11.03 21.00
CA LEU A 34 -7.70 -11.86 21.21
C LEU A 34 -7.28 -13.30 21.52
N GLY A 35 -6.89 -13.51 22.78
CA GLY A 35 -6.21 -14.71 23.25
C GLY A 35 -6.93 -16.04 22.98
N PHE A 36 -6.19 -16.97 22.36
CA PHE A 36 -6.37 -18.40 22.52
C PHE A 36 -5.09 -18.98 23.17
N ARG A 37 -5.08 -19.09 24.50
CA ARG A 37 -4.17 -20.02 25.20
C ARG A 37 -4.83 -21.39 25.21
N GLY A 38 -4.06 -22.41 24.82
CA GLY A 38 -4.54 -23.76 24.55
C GLY A 38 -5.08 -24.53 25.75
N ALA A 39 -5.83 -25.59 25.47
CA ALA A 39 -6.07 -26.69 26.38
C ALA A 39 -6.25 -28.01 25.60
N GLN A 40 -5.65 -29.06 26.16
CA GLN A 40 -5.50 -30.40 25.65
C GLN A 40 -6.77 -31.26 25.78
N THR A 41 -6.99 -32.14 24.79
CA THR A 41 -7.52 -33.53 24.84
C THR A 41 -8.84 -33.93 25.55
N LEU A 42 -9.66 -34.70 24.77
CA LEU A 42 -10.67 -35.75 25.10
C LEU A 42 -12.18 -35.36 25.11
N PRO A 43 -13.15 -36.30 24.89
CA PRO A 43 -13.65 -36.69 23.55
C PRO A 43 -15.20 -36.72 23.42
N GLY A 44 -15.73 -36.75 22.20
CA GLY A 44 -17.10 -37.21 21.92
C GLY A 44 -17.92 -36.31 20.97
N PRO A 45 -18.79 -36.89 20.12
CA PRO A 45 -19.47 -36.16 19.05
C PRO A 45 -20.79 -35.58 19.57
N LEU A 46 -21.11 -34.33 19.22
CA LEU A 46 -22.47 -33.81 18.96
C LEU A 46 -22.43 -32.30 18.69
N GLY A 47 -23.13 -31.87 17.63
CA GLY A 47 -23.64 -30.51 17.49
C GLY A 47 -22.93 -29.61 16.47
N ARG A 48 -23.45 -29.55 15.24
CA ARG A 48 -23.22 -28.42 14.32
C ARG A 48 -23.90 -27.17 14.89
N ASP A 49 -23.16 -26.28 15.54
CA ASP A 49 -23.65 -24.94 15.87
C ASP A 49 -23.44 -23.99 14.69
N THR A 50 -24.52 -23.77 13.94
CA THR A 50 -24.58 -22.89 12.77
C THR A 50 -24.66 -21.40 13.13
N ASN A 51 -24.84 -21.07 14.41
CA ASN A 51 -24.96 -19.68 14.90
C ASN A 51 -23.60 -19.00 15.13
N THR A 52 -22.58 -19.75 15.56
CA THR A 52 -21.23 -19.20 15.79
C THR A 52 -20.56 -18.78 14.48
N PHE A 53 -20.74 -19.56 13.42
CA PHE A 53 -20.25 -19.23 12.07
C PHE A 53 -20.99 -18.04 11.43
N ARG A 54 -22.29 -17.85 11.73
CA ARG A 54 -23.06 -16.70 11.24
C ARG A 54 -22.63 -15.40 11.93
N MET A 55 -22.41 -15.43 13.24
CA MET A 55 -21.93 -14.27 14.00
C MET A 55 -20.53 -13.81 13.55
N THR A 56 -19.60 -14.74 13.32
CA THR A 56 -18.24 -14.40 12.85
C THR A 56 -18.24 -13.79 11.44
N ARG A 57 -19.12 -14.27 10.54
CA ARG A 57 -19.29 -13.65 9.20
C ARG A 57 -19.92 -12.26 9.27
N ILE A 58 -20.95 -12.07 10.11
CA ILE A 58 -21.59 -10.76 10.28
C ILE A 58 -20.59 -9.75 10.87
N PHE A 59 -19.76 -10.16 11.83
CA PHE A 59 -18.75 -9.29 12.44
C PHE A 59 -17.63 -8.90 11.46
N LEU A 60 -17.17 -9.83 10.61
CA LEU A 60 -16.22 -9.55 9.53
C LEU A 60 -16.81 -8.61 8.47
N PHE A 61 -18.07 -8.80 8.08
CA PHE A 61 -18.77 -7.89 7.17
C PHE A 61 -18.97 -6.50 7.77
N PHE A 62 -19.28 -6.40 9.07
CA PHE A 62 -19.42 -5.11 9.75
C PHE A 62 -18.10 -4.36 9.87
N LEU A 63 -16.99 -5.06 10.13
CA LEU A 63 -15.64 -4.50 10.11
C LEU A 63 -15.25 -4.03 8.69
N LEU A 64 -15.52 -4.82 7.66
CA LEU A 64 -15.26 -4.44 6.27
C LEU A 64 -16.08 -3.21 5.87
N TYR A 65 -17.37 -3.16 6.25
CA TYR A 65 -18.26 -2.04 5.98
C TYR A 65 -17.87 -0.77 6.75
N LEU A 66 -17.38 -0.89 8.00
CA LEU A 66 -16.83 0.24 8.76
C LEU A 66 -15.54 0.77 8.13
N VAL A 67 -14.67 -0.09 7.58
CA VAL A 67 -13.46 0.34 6.86
C VAL A 67 -13.82 1.09 5.57
N ILE A 68 -14.82 0.60 4.82
CA ILE A 68 -15.26 1.22 3.56
C ILE A 68 -16.06 2.53 3.80
N SER A 69 -16.92 2.57 4.82
CA SER A 69 -17.80 3.72 5.10
C SER A 69 -17.14 4.86 5.89
N SER A 70 -16.02 4.61 6.57
CA SER A 70 -15.27 5.64 7.30
C SER A 70 -14.33 6.46 6.43
N GLY A 71 -14.23 6.17 5.12
CA GLY A 71 -13.24 6.82 4.25
C GLY A 71 -11.81 6.60 4.72
N MET A 72 -11.57 5.61 5.59
CA MET A 72 -10.23 5.18 5.96
C MET A 72 -9.63 4.51 4.73
N VAL A 73 -9.02 5.34 3.88
CA VAL A 73 -7.98 4.90 2.96
C VAL A 73 -7.00 4.12 3.82
N LEU A 74 -6.95 2.80 3.60
CA LEU A 74 -5.76 2.02 3.92
C LEU A 74 -4.65 2.69 3.14
N HIS A 75 -3.95 3.64 3.77
CA HIS A 75 -2.70 4.13 3.23
C HIS A 75 -1.83 2.89 3.07
N ALA A 76 -1.68 2.43 1.83
CA ALA A 76 -0.58 1.57 1.47
C ALA A 76 0.65 2.23 2.08
N GLN A 77 1.43 1.49 2.88
CA GLN A 77 2.66 2.05 3.44
C GLN A 77 3.46 2.64 2.27
N ASP A 78 3.67 3.96 2.31
CA ASP A 78 4.47 4.66 1.33
C ASP A 78 5.76 3.86 1.10
N THR A 79 5.93 3.34 -0.12
CA THR A 79 7.16 2.64 -0.45
C THR A 79 8.27 3.68 -0.46
N LEU A 80 9.21 3.55 0.47
CA LEU A 80 10.29 4.50 0.67
C LEU A 80 11.58 3.96 0.05
N PHE A 81 12.11 4.70 -0.91
CA PHE A 81 13.36 4.43 -1.61
C PHE A 81 14.46 5.31 -1.02
N CYS A 82 15.24 4.74 -0.11
CA CYS A 82 16.37 5.42 0.52
C CYS A 82 17.69 4.89 -0.03
N PRO A 83 18.76 5.69 0.01
CA PRO A 83 20.12 5.20 -0.22
C PRO A 83 20.45 3.97 0.63
N PRO A 84 21.32 3.09 0.13
CA PRO A 84 21.69 1.87 0.83
C PRO A 84 22.37 2.18 2.17
N ASN A 85 22.36 1.19 3.07
CA ASN A 85 23.15 1.23 4.28
C ASN A 85 24.64 1.23 3.90
N LEU A 86 25.44 2.08 4.54
CA LEU A 86 26.87 2.19 4.28
C LEU A 86 27.72 1.21 5.10
N PHE A 87 27.13 0.55 6.10
CA PHE A 87 27.77 -0.58 6.78
C PHE A 87 27.69 -1.86 5.93
N PRO A 88 28.81 -2.57 5.70
CA PRO A 88 28.84 -3.77 4.86
C PRO A 88 28.13 -4.97 5.50
N ASN A 89 28.10 -5.09 6.84
CA ASN A 89 27.45 -6.18 7.57
C ASN A 89 26.71 -5.62 8.81
N PRO A 90 25.54 -5.01 8.60
CA PRO A 90 24.86 -4.25 9.66
C PRO A 90 24.21 -5.07 10.76
N ASP A 91 23.81 -6.30 10.43
CA ASP A 91 23.11 -7.22 11.33
C ASP A 91 24.06 -8.28 11.89
N PHE A 92 25.35 -8.19 11.54
CA PHE A 92 26.39 -9.13 11.93
C PHE A 92 25.98 -10.58 11.61
N GLU A 93 25.70 -10.92 10.35
CA GLU A 93 25.28 -12.30 10.00
C GLU A 93 26.25 -13.01 9.05
N GLU A 94 27.10 -12.24 8.36
CA GLU A 94 27.84 -12.75 7.20
C GLU A 94 29.24 -13.30 7.52
N HIS A 95 29.75 -13.15 8.74
CA HIS A 95 31.14 -13.51 9.07
C HIS A 95 31.25 -14.83 9.83
N LEU A 96 31.37 -15.93 9.09
CA LEU A 96 31.73 -17.24 9.68
C LEU A 96 33.18 -17.29 10.20
N ASN A 97 34.03 -16.39 9.71
CA ASN A 97 35.47 -16.38 9.96
C ASN A 97 35.99 -14.99 10.32
N CYS A 98 37.19 -15.04 10.87
CA CYS A 98 37.93 -13.94 11.42
C CYS A 98 38.64 -13.12 10.35
N GLU A 99 38.07 -12.02 9.88
CA GLU A 99 38.86 -11.13 9.01
C GLU A 99 39.92 -10.41 9.84
N ASP A 100 41.16 -10.44 9.34
CA ASP A 100 42.29 -9.76 9.96
C ASP A 100 41.98 -8.26 10.12
N PHE A 101 42.18 -7.73 11.34
CA PHE A 101 42.06 -6.31 11.66
C PHE A 101 40.64 -5.70 11.57
N LEU A 102 39.55 -6.41 11.87
CA LEU A 102 38.20 -5.81 12.06
C LEU A 102 37.83 -5.55 13.54
N SER A 103 38.44 -6.27 14.49
CA SER A 103 38.38 -6.00 15.93
C SER A 103 39.71 -6.40 16.56
N GLY A 104 40.09 -5.75 17.66
CA GLY A 104 41.33 -6.06 18.34
C GLY A 104 41.46 -5.36 19.68
N PHE A 105 42.10 -6.04 20.63
CA PHE A 105 42.60 -5.41 21.85
C PHE A 105 43.69 -4.42 21.48
N LEU A 106 43.61 -3.22 22.04
CA LEU A 106 44.53 -2.13 21.70
C LEU A 106 45.95 -2.30 22.26
N ILE A 107 46.27 -3.44 22.90
CA ILE A 107 47.55 -3.70 23.61
C ILE A 107 48.01 -5.16 23.45
N GLY A 108 47.50 -5.86 22.44
CA GLY A 108 47.95 -7.22 22.18
C GLY A 108 47.31 -7.75 20.93
N ASN A 109 48.13 -8.26 20.01
CA ASN A 109 47.64 -8.97 18.83
C ASN A 109 46.71 -10.09 19.28
N VAL A 110 45.41 -9.96 18.98
CA VAL A 110 44.45 -11.05 19.12
C VAL A 110 44.33 -11.74 17.76
N PRO A 111 44.88 -12.95 17.56
CA PRO A 111 44.62 -13.71 16.36
C PRO A 111 43.28 -14.43 16.54
N GLY A 112 42.30 -14.06 15.72
CA GLY A 112 41.05 -14.79 15.61
C GLY A 112 39.89 -14.27 16.48
N TRP A 113 38.70 -14.50 15.94
CA TRP A 113 37.37 -14.36 16.53
C TRP A 113 36.96 -15.70 17.13
N LEU A 114 36.20 -15.68 18.22
CA LEU A 114 35.64 -16.88 18.83
C LEU A 114 34.13 -16.88 18.62
N ASN A 115 33.63 -17.92 17.93
CA ASN A 115 32.21 -18.22 17.91
C ASN A 115 31.81 -18.78 19.30
N ALA A 116 30.77 -18.23 19.92
CA ALA A 116 30.22 -18.78 21.14
C ALA A 116 29.65 -20.17 20.83
N TYR A 117 30.17 -21.24 21.46
CA TYR A 117 29.66 -22.60 21.28
C TYR A 117 28.13 -22.65 21.50
N GLY A 118 27.36 -22.69 20.40
CA GLY A 118 25.91 -22.90 20.43
C GLY A 118 25.01 -21.74 19.99
N SER A 119 25.51 -20.58 19.52
CA SER A 119 24.66 -19.58 18.84
C SER A 119 25.34 -19.02 17.59
N ALA A 120 24.63 -19.03 16.45
CA ALA A 120 25.10 -18.39 15.21
C ALA A 120 25.08 -16.84 15.27
N ASP A 121 24.54 -16.31 16.36
CA ASP A 121 23.91 -15.00 16.47
C ASP A 121 24.77 -13.99 17.27
N TYR A 122 26.04 -14.31 17.54
CA TYR A 122 26.90 -13.52 18.42
C TYR A 122 28.36 -13.48 17.97
N TYR A 123 28.91 -12.27 17.87
CA TYR A 123 30.22 -11.99 17.26
C TYR A 123 31.16 -11.31 18.27
N ASN A 124 32.29 -11.93 18.58
CA ASN A 124 33.30 -11.38 19.50
C ASN A 124 34.72 -11.92 19.21
N CYS A 125 35.73 -11.06 19.38
CA CYS A 125 37.17 -11.40 19.28
C CYS A 125 37.89 -11.33 20.62
N GLY A 126 38.38 -12.47 21.13
CA GLY A 126 39.18 -12.51 22.36
C GLY A 126 40.41 -13.42 22.27
N TYR A 127 41.51 -13.00 22.93
CA TYR A 127 42.77 -13.76 23.05
C TYR A 127 42.67 -14.81 24.15
N ASN A 128 43.25 -16.00 23.92
CA ASN A 128 44.13 -16.58 24.94
C ASN A 128 45.23 -17.44 24.31
N ASN A 129 46.43 -17.36 24.88
CA ASN A 129 47.49 -18.36 24.77
C ASN A 129 47.42 -19.36 25.96
N GLN A 130 46.25 -19.51 26.59
CA GLN A 130 46.07 -20.17 27.90
C GLN A 130 44.79 -21.04 28.01
N GLY A 131 44.01 -21.22 26.94
CA GLY A 131 42.85 -22.12 26.93
C GLY A 131 41.64 -21.71 27.79
N VAL A 132 41.56 -20.47 28.27
CA VAL A 132 40.39 -19.97 29.02
C VAL A 132 39.37 -19.32 28.08
N SER A 133 38.34 -20.07 27.70
CA SER A 133 37.13 -19.52 27.08
C SER A 133 36.47 -18.50 28.02
N THR A 134 36.75 -17.21 27.87
CA THR A 134 36.20 -16.13 28.72
C THR A 134 34.96 -15.46 28.14
N SER A 135 34.30 -16.05 27.14
CA SER A 135 33.01 -15.53 26.67
C SER A 135 31.86 -16.38 27.22
N PRO A 136 31.20 -16.01 28.33
CA PRO A 136 30.01 -16.68 28.80
C PRO A 136 28.77 -16.07 28.13
N ILE A 137 28.64 -16.19 26.81
CA ILE A 137 27.35 -15.91 26.14
C ILE A 137 26.36 -17.08 26.31
N GLY A 138 26.76 -18.14 27.00
CA GLY A 138 25.85 -19.21 27.43
C GLY A 138 25.16 -18.99 28.77
N ASN A 139 25.49 -17.95 29.56
CA ASN A 139 25.01 -17.87 30.95
C ASN A 139 24.00 -16.77 31.27
N ILE A 140 23.69 -15.82 30.37
CA ILE A 140 22.68 -14.78 30.65
C ILE A 140 21.93 -14.35 29.38
N GLY A 141 21.02 -15.18 28.87
CA GLY A 141 19.81 -14.78 28.12
C GLY A 141 19.89 -13.69 27.03
N SER A 142 21.06 -13.42 26.43
CA SER A 142 21.25 -12.39 25.42
C SER A 142 20.77 -12.90 24.06
N GLN A 143 19.71 -12.27 23.55
CA GLN A 143 19.26 -12.43 22.16
C GLN A 143 19.55 -11.10 21.45
N PRO A 144 19.99 -11.11 20.19
CA PRO A 144 20.07 -9.89 19.37
C PRO A 144 18.75 -9.12 19.38
N SER A 145 18.83 -7.80 19.32
CA SER A 145 17.68 -6.89 19.11
C SER A 145 16.99 -7.16 17.78
N SER A 146 17.78 -7.40 16.73
CA SER A 146 17.34 -7.76 15.38
C SER A 146 16.75 -9.17 15.30
N GLY A 147 17.11 -10.05 16.25
CA GLY A 147 16.79 -11.47 16.24
C GLY A 147 17.69 -12.31 15.32
N THR A 148 18.72 -11.69 14.73
CA THR A 148 19.72 -12.35 13.89
C THR A 148 21.06 -12.41 14.60
N GLY A 149 21.78 -11.28 14.72
CA GLY A 149 23.17 -11.26 15.17
C GLY A 149 23.53 -10.00 15.94
N SER A 150 24.52 -10.06 16.83
CA SER A 150 25.05 -8.86 17.50
C SER A 150 26.55 -8.93 17.71
N ALA A 151 27.24 -7.79 17.66
CA ALA A 151 28.65 -7.68 17.99
C ALA A 151 28.87 -7.31 19.47
N GLY A 152 29.59 -8.15 20.18
CA GLY A 152 29.99 -7.96 21.56
C GLY A 152 31.38 -7.37 21.68
N MET A 153 31.56 -6.42 22.61
CA MET A 153 32.86 -5.86 22.99
C MET A 153 33.08 -6.02 24.49
N ALA A 154 34.20 -6.59 24.88
CA ALA A 154 34.64 -6.62 26.27
C ALA A 154 35.27 -5.27 26.66
N VAL A 155 34.90 -4.77 27.83
CA VAL A 155 35.57 -3.64 28.48
C VAL A 155 36.13 -4.12 29.81
N LEU A 156 37.46 -4.01 29.95
CA LEU A 156 38.21 -4.42 31.14
C LEU A 156 38.63 -3.19 31.96
N PRO A 157 37.79 -2.71 32.88
CA PRO A 157 38.07 -1.50 33.63
C PRO A 157 39.24 -1.59 34.62
N ASN A 158 39.60 -2.79 35.07
CA ASN A 158 40.51 -2.98 36.22
C ASN A 158 42.00 -2.78 35.91
N ASN A 159 42.33 -2.54 34.64
CA ASN A 159 43.66 -2.15 34.17
C ASN A 159 43.64 -0.78 33.47
N LEU A 160 42.56 0.01 33.60
CA LEU A 160 42.42 1.23 32.81
C LEU A 160 43.52 2.28 33.08
N PHE A 161 44.14 2.30 34.26
CA PHE A 161 44.90 3.49 34.69
C PHE A 161 46.19 3.23 35.49
N CYS A 162 47.03 2.24 35.12
CA CYS A 162 48.52 2.31 35.08
C CYS A 162 49.18 0.90 35.04
N GLU A 163 50.37 0.81 34.41
CA GLU A 163 51.17 -0.39 34.06
C GLU A 163 50.80 -1.16 32.77
N GLY A 164 50.39 -0.44 31.71
CA GLY A 164 50.34 -1.03 30.36
C GLY A 164 48.96 -1.08 29.75
N ALA A 165 48.42 0.13 29.54
CA ALA A 165 47.40 0.55 28.58
C ALA A 165 45.93 0.08 28.78
N LEU A 166 45.02 0.88 28.20
CA LEU A 166 43.57 0.66 28.11
C LEU A 166 43.21 -0.58 27.27
N GLN A 167 42.78 -1.64 27.92
CA GLN A 167 42.32 -2.89 27.30
C GLN A 167 40.86 -2.78 26.86
N ILE A 168 40.67 -2.14 25.70
CA ILE A 168 39.36 -1.90 25.08
C ILE A 168 39.26 -2.70 23.78
N GLU A 169 38.12 -3.36 23.57
CA GLU A 169 37.71 -3.84 22.25
C GLU A 169 37.00 -2.73 21.47
N ALA A 170 37.29 -2.66 20.17
CA ALA A 170 36.65 -1.75 19.24
C ALA A 170 36.23 -2.52 17.98
N ILE A 171 35.10 -2.13 17.41
CA ILE A 171 34.60 -2.62 16.13
C ILE A 171 34.98 -1.60 15.08
N LYS A 172 35.72 -1.99 14.05
CA LYS A 172 36.07 -1.08 12.94
C LYS A 172 35.74 -1.71 11.61
N THR A 173 35.32 -0.88 10.66
CA THR A 173 35.05 -1.34 9.30
C THR A 173 35.31 -0.24 8.27
N THR A 174 35.43 -0.64 7.01
CA THR A 174 35.44 0.28 5.87
C THR A 174 34.01 0.43 5.38
N LEU A 175 33.56 1.68 5.21
CA LEU A 175 32.23 1.96 4.68
C LEU A 175 32.16 1.56 3.21
N LEU A 176 30.99 1.09 2.77
CA LEU A 176 30.76 0.74 1.36
C LEU A 176 31.00 1.93 0.42
N GLU A 177 30.67 3.14 0.90
CA GLU A 177 31.01 4.40 0.26
C GLU A 177 31.53 5.40 1.32
N PRO A 178 32.49 6.28 0.98
CA PRO A 178 32.93 7.32 1.90
C PRO A 178 31.81 8.30 2.27
N LEU A 179 31.74 8.69 3.54
CA LEU A 179 31.00 9.87 3.97
C LEU A 179 31.56 11.12 3.30
N GLN A 180 30.68 12.06 2.99
CA GLN A 180 31.00 13.28 2.27
C GLN A 180 30.80 14.51 3.14
N ALA A 181 31.76 15.43 3.10
CA ALA A 181 31.74 16.67 3.87
C ALA A 181 30.43 17.45 3.64
N GLY A 182 29.74 17.83 4.72
CA GLY A 182 28.50 18.62 4.68
C GLY A 182 27.26 17.87 4.17
N GLN A 183 27.35 16.56 3.89
CA GLN A 183 26.19 15.72 3.60
C GLN A 183 25.54 15.26 4.92
N SER A 184 24.21 15.32 5.00
CA SER A 184 23.47 14.84 6.18
C SER A 184 23.35 13.32 6.14
N TYR A 185 23.71 12.66 7.24
CA TYR A 185 23.58 11.22 7.47
C TYR A 185 22.82 10.95 8.76
N THR A 186 22.08 9.85 8.76
CA THR A 186 21.45 9.31 9.97
C THR A 186 22.12 7.97 10.28
N ILE A 187 22.68 7.87 11.48
CA ILE A 187 23.12 6.61 12.04
C ILE A 187 22.08 6.11 13.04
N ARG A 188 21.73 4.83 12.94
CA ARG A 188 20.86 4.11 13.87
C ARG A 188 21.55 2.84 14.32
N PHE A 189 21.40 2.50 15.58
CA PHE A 189 21.99 1.30 16.18
C PHE A 189 21.31 0.96 17.50
N ASP A 190 21.34 -0.31 17.87
CA ASP A 190 20.87 -0.80 19.15
C ASP A 190 22.07 -1.09 20.05
N LEU A 191 22.03 -0.57 21.28
CA LEU A 191 23.12 -0.73 22.25
C LEU A 191 22.60 -1.23 23.60
N ARG A 192 23.36 -2.12 24.23
CA ARG A 192 23.05 -2.79 25.50
C ARG A 192 24.32 -3.04 26.28
N ILE A 193 24.26 -2.94 27.61
CA ILE A 193 25.33 -3.38 28.51
C ILE A 193 24.95 -4.70 29.19
N ASP A 194 25.90 -5.65 29.22
CA ASP A 194 25.79 -6.95 29.88
C ASP A 194 26.79 -7.13 31.03
N GLU A 195 26.36 -7.89 32.03
CA GLU A 195 27.17 -8.23 33.20
C GLU A 195 28.02 -9.48 32.94
N LEU A 196 29.32 -9.42 33.28
CA LEU A 196 30.12 -10.61 33.54
C LEU A 196 30.18 -10.87 35.04
N ARG A 197 29.92 -12.12 35.46
CA ARG A 197 29.93 -12.61 36.85
C ARG A 197 30.76 -11.72 37.81
N GLY A 198 30.08 -11.05 38.74
CA GLY A 198 30.72 -10.29 39.82
C GLY A 198 30.76 -8.77 39.61
N ALA A 199 30.16 -8.25 38.53
CA ALA A 199 30.07 -6.83 38.22
C ALA A 199 28.72 -6.25 38.66
N SER A 200 28.60 -5.78 39.90
CA SER A 200 27.41 -5.07 40.37
C SER A 200 27.31 -3.66 39.75
N LEU A 201 26.08 -3.21 39.43
CA LEU A 201 25.69 -1.85 38.99
C LEU A 201 26.43 -0.72 39.73
N ASN A 202 26.73 -0.93 41.01
CA ASN A 202 27.35 0.09 41.88
C ASN A 202 28.85 0.34 41.58
N ASN A 203 29.48 -0.49 40.74
CA ASN A 203 30.91 -0.44 40.48
C ASN A 203 31.25 -0.06 39.03
N MET A 204 30.27 0.22 38.15
CA MET A 204 30.61 0.72 36.82
C MET A 204 31.15 2.15 36.95
N PRO A 205 32.29 2.50 36.32
CA PRO A 205 32.75 3.88 36.18
C PRO A 205 31.87 4.63 35.16
N HIS A 206 30.57 4.73 35.46
CA HIS A 206 29.54 5.40 34.66
C HIS A 206 29.87 6.85 34.22
N PRO A 207 30.64 7.67 34.96
CA PRO A 207 30.93 9.03 34.51
C PRO A 207 32.21 9.14 33.66
N CYS A 208 32.92 8.03 33.40
CA CYS A 208 34.25 8.06 32.80
C CYS A 208 34.33 7.59 31.34
N ILE A 209 33.36 6.79 30.91
CA ILE A 209 33.34 6.18 29.58
C ILE A 209 32.05 6.57 28.89
N ASP A 210 32.17 7.09 27.68
CA ASP A 210 31.08 7.25 26.72
C ASP A 210 31.30 6.25 25.56
N PHE A 211 30.26 5.95 24.79
CA PHE A 211 30.36 5.11 23.60
C PHE A 211 30.19 5.96 22.35
N GLY A 212 30.85 5.62 21.26
CA GLY A 212 30.75 6.51 20.11
C GLY A 212 31.26 5.97 18.80
N PHE A 213 31.05 6.76 17.76
CA PHE A 213 31.56 6.50 16.42
C PHE A 213 32.67 7.52 16.08
N LEU A 214 33.85 6.99 15.76
CA LEU A 214 34.99 7.74 15.25
C LEU A 214 35.16 7.46 13.76
N PHE A 215 34.94 8.47 12.93
CA PHE A 215 35.15 8.40 11.48
C PHE A 215 36.57 8.87 11.12
N TYR A 216 37.25 8.16 10.21
CA TYR A 216 38.65 8.43 9.87
C TYR A 216 39.00 8.02 8.42
N ASN A 217 40.21 8.41 7.99
CA ASN A 217 40.83 7.99 6.73
C ASN A 217 42.23 7.43 6.98
N GLY A 218 42.73 6.62 6.04
CA GLY A 218 44.07 6.05 6.12
C GLY A 218 44.18 4.95 7.17
N ASN A 219 45.22 5.02 7.99
CA ASN A 219 45.43 4.09 9.10
C ASN A 219 44.50 4.46 10.26
N ALA A 220 44.07 3.45 11.04
CA ALA A 220 43.37 3.72 12.28
C ALA A 220 44.21 4.66 13.14
N PRO A 221 43.62 5.71 13.74
CA PRO A 221 44.35 6.59 14.64
C PRO A 221 45.06 5.74 15.70
N SER A 222 46.31 6.08 16.03
CA SER A 222 47.06 5.36 17.07
C SER A 222 46.27 5.42 18.36
N LEU A 223 45.84 4.25 18.84
CA LEU A 223 45.15 4.11 20.12
C LEU A 223 46.16 3.80 21.24
N ASP A 224 47.47 3.86 20.93
CA ASP A 224 48.59 3.70 21.86
C ASP A 224 48.90 5.05 22.53
N PRO A 225 48.78 5.18 23.86
CA PRO A 225 49.19 6.37 24.58
C PRO A 225 50.72 6.43 24.62
N GLY A 226 51.31 7.01 23.59
CA GLY A 226 52.75 7.26 23.54
C GLY A 226 53.23 7.92 24.84
N THR A 227 54.09 7.21 25.58
CA THR A 227 54.83 7.67 26.76
C THR A 227 54.01 8.24 27.93
N ASN A 228 53.76 7.41 28.95
CA ASN A 228 53.52 7.76 30.36
C ASN A 228 52.38 8.74 30.72
N SER A 229 51.48 9.08 29.81
CA SER A 229 50.20 9.71 30.15
C SER A 229 49.07 8.83 29.66
N CYS A 230 48.20 8.37 30.58
CA CYS A 230 46.99 7.60 30.26
C CYS A 230 46.18 8.32 29.17
N GLY A 231 46.33 7.87 27.92
CA GLY A 231 45.83 8.58 26.76
C GLY A 231 44.43 8.09 26.41
N CYS A 232 43.45 8.93 26.69
CA CYS A 232 42.11 8.76 26.19
C CYS A 232 42.09 8.77 24.65
N LEU A 233 41.20 7.95 24.07
CA LEU A 233 40.92 8.03 22.64
C LEU A 233 40.54 9.47 22.24
N PRO A 234 40.86 9.91 21.00
CA PRO A 234 40.33 11.18 20.51
C PRO A 234 38.81 11.17 20.58
N GLN A 235 38.20 12.30 20.94
CA GLN A 235 36.76 12.40 21.08
C GLN A 235 36.06 11.93 19.81
N PRO A 236 35.08 11.02 19.92
CA PRO A 236 34.36 10.53 18.74
C PRO A 236 33.51 11.67 18.18
N GLN A 237 33.24 11.65 16.87
CA GLN A 237 32.33 12.64 16.27
C GLN A 237 30.90 12.46 16.79
N LEU A 238 30.53 11.24 17.17
CA LEU A 238 29.24 10.92 17.78
C LEU A 238 29.50 10.24 19.12
N SER A 239 28.99 10.80 20.20
CA SER A 239 29.15 10.27 21.56
C SER A 239 27.78 9.99 22.19
N ILE A 240 27.68 8.89 22.90
CA ILE A 240 26.55 8.43 23.71
C ILE A 240 27.07 8.27 25.12
N SER A 241 26.45 8.98 26.07
CA SER A 241 26.80 8.81 27.48
C SER A 241 26.52 7.38 27.91
N SER A 242 27.44 6.75 28.65
CA SER A 242 27.17 5.41 29.18
C SER A 242 25.97 5.37 30.13
N SER A 243 25.58 6.51 30.72
CA SER A 243 24.35 6.62 31.51
C SER A 243 23.07 6.45 30.69
N GLU A 244 23.14 6.60 29.36
CA GLU A 244 22.00 6.47 28.45
C GLU A 244 21.79 5.03 27.96
N VAL A 245 22.77 4.16 28.17
CA VAL A 245 22.73 2.76 27.69
C VAL A 245 22.20 1.86 28.80
N PRO A 246 21.08 1.17 28.59
CA PRO A 246 20.51 0.32 29.63
C PRO A 246 21.26 -1.00 29.78
N PHE A 247 21.12 -1.61 30.96
CA PHE A 247 21.61 -2.94 31.26
C PHE A 247 20.60 -4.01 30.84
N LEU A 248 21.10 -5.13 30.34
CA LEU A 248 20.35 -6.35 30.00
C LEU A 248 19.15 -6.15 29.04
N SER A 249 19.05 -4.97 28.43
CA SER A 249 18.03 -4.59 27.47
C SER A 249 18.66 -3.69 26.42
N TYR A 250 18.13 -3.72 25.20
CA TYR A 250 18.58 -2.83 24.14
C TYR A 250 17.86 -1.49 24.20
N ARG A 251 18.60 -0.44 23.86
CA ARG A 251 18.05 0.85 23.49
C ARG A 251 18.48 1.20 22.07
N THR A 252 17.51 1.61 21.26
CA THR A 252 17.78 2.17 19.93
C THR A 252 18.23 3.61 20.06
N PHE A 253 19.34 3.94 19.41
CA PHE A 253 19.84 5.28 19.22
C PHE A 253 19.70 5.65 17.75
N GLU A 254 19.30 6.89 17.49
CA GLU A 254 19.21 7.45 16.14
C GLU A 254 19.74 8.88 16.17
N ILE A 255 20.81 9.13 15.42
CA ILE A 255 21.55 10.39 15.44
C ILE A 255 21.73 10.89 14.02
N THR A 256 21.34 12.13 13.76
CA THR A 256 21.63 12.83 12.50
C THR A 256 22.87 13.69 12.66
N PHE A 257 23.79 13.62 11.70
CA PHE A 257 25.02 14.42 11.71
C PHE A 257 25.49 14.78 10.29
N GLN A 258 26.38 15.78 10.21
CA GLN A 258 27.06 16.17 8.97
C GLN A 258 28.57 16.11 9.21
N PRO A 259 29.33 15.28 8.49
CA PRO A 259 30.77 15.19 8.67
C PRO A 259 31.44 16.45 8.11
N THR A 260 32.50 16.91 8.76
CA THR A 260 33.23 18.13 8.37
C THR A 260 34.18 17.91 7.19
N GLN A 261 34.51 16.65 6.91
CA GLN A 261 35.37 16.21 5.81
C GLN A 261 34.92 14.83 5.33
N ASN A 262 35.53 14.32 4.26
CA ASN A 262 35.21 12.98 3.78
C ASN A 262 35.81 11.90 4.70
N PHE A 263 35.09 10.80 4.94
CA PHE A 263 35.58 9.68 5.76
C PHE A 263 35.23 8.33 5.14
N SER A 264 36.20 7.42 5.02
CA SER A 264 36.00 6.11 4.39
C SER A 264 35.89 4.95 5.38
N LYS A 265 36.28 5.18 6.65
CA LYS A 265 36.31 4.14 7.68
C LYS A 265 35.70 4.66 8.97
N VAL A 266 35.23 3.73 9.80
CA VAL A 266 34.57 4.01 11.07
C VAL A 266 35.04 3.04 12.14
N ILE A 267 35.11 3.53 13.38
CA ILE A 267 35.33 2.75 14.59
C ILE A 267 34.16 3.02 15.54
N PHE A 268 33.57 1.97 16.09
CA PHE A 268 32.73 2.03 17.28
C PHE A 268 33.52 1.49 18.48
N ALA A 269 33.59 2.27 19.55
CA ALA A 269 34.37 1.93 20.74
C ALA A 269 33.85 2.69 21.97
N PRO A 270 34.25 2.29 23.19
CA PRO A 270 34.23 3.18 24.34
C PRO A 270 35.34 4.24 24.24
N PHE A 271 34.99 5.48 24.57
CA PHE A 271 35.85 6.67 24.60
C PHE A 271 35.82 7.26 26.01
N CYS A 272 36.86 8.00 26.40
CA CYS A 272 36.79 8.75 27.66
C CYS A 272 35.79 9.90 27.56
N ASN A 273 35.02 10.10 28.62
CA ASN A 273 34.14 11.25 28.75
C ASN A 273 34.98 12.54 28.97
N ALA A 274 34.83 13.53 28.10
CA ALA A 274 35.57 14.80 28.19
C ALA A 274 35.10 15.73 29.32
N LEU A 275 33.87 15.55 29.83
CA LEU A 275 33.26 16.43 30.83
C LEU A 275 33.74 16.16 32.25
N THR A 276 34.23 14.95 32.53
CA THR A 276 34.74 14.61 33.87
C THR A 276 36.18 15.01 34.09
N GLY A 277 36.95 15.33 33.04
CA GLY A 277 38.18 16.14 33.07
C GLY A 277 39.24 15.81 34.14
N THR A 278 39.16 14.66 34.81
CA THR A 278 39.93 14.38 36.03
C THR A 278 40.46 12.95 36.01
N PRO A 279 41.64 12.70 36.62
CA PRO A 279 42.24 11.36 36.72
C PRO A 279 41.49 10.40 37.65
N GLU A 280 40.41 10.83 38.30
CA GLU A 280 39.69 10.04 39.31
C GLU A 280 38.53 9.25 38.71
N CYS A 281 38.81 8.50 37.65
CA CYS A 281 38.06 7.29 37.40
C CYS A 281 38.55 6.28 38.43
N TYR A 282 37.85 6.20 39.58
CA TYR A 282 38.25 5.39 40.73
C TYR A 282 38.82 4.05 40.25
N SER A 283 40.12 3.85 40.48
CA SER A 283 40.67 2.49 40.48
C SER A 283 39.78 1.69 41.42
N PRO A 284 39.34 0.48 41.01
CA PRO A 284 38.87 -0.48 42.00
C PRO A 284 39.92 -0.53 43.12
N PRO A 285 39.55 -0.61 44.41
CA PRO A 285 40.55 -0.76 45.47
C PRO A 285 41.49 -1.92 45.11
N GLU A 286 42.78 -1.86 45.48
CA GLU A 286 43.86 -2.79 45.04
C GLU A 286 43.53 -4.30 45.21
N ASN A 287 42.45 -4.64 45.91
CA ASN A 287 41.97 -6.00 46.16
C ASN A 287 40.59 -6.31 45.55
N ALA A 288 40.02 -5.44 44.71
CA ALA A 288 38.76 -5.70 44.04
C ALA A 288 38.97 -6.70 42.91
N SER A 289 38.14 -7.74 42.88
CA SER A 289 38.10 -8.68 41.77
C SER A 289 37.90 -7.92 40.45
N PRO A 290 38.60 -8.32 39.36
CA PRO A 290 38.42 -7.66 38.09
C PRO A 290 36.97 -7.80 37.63
N PHE A 291 36.24 -6.69 37.52
CA PHE A 291 34.92 -6.68 36.88
C PHE A 291 35.08 -6.41 35.38
N THR A 292 34.45 -7.23 34.54
CA THR A 292 34.38 -7.05 33.09
C THR A 292 32.93 -6.79 32.76
N PHE A 293 32.65 -5.87 31.85
CA PHE A 293 31.31 -5.74 31.28
C PHE A 293 31.38 -5.90 29.77
N TYR A 294 30.29 -6.40 29.20
CA TYR A 294 30.15 -6.56 27.76
C TYR A 294 29.21 -5.49 27.22
N ILE A 295 29.51 -5.02 26.02
CA ILE A 295 28.64 -4.11 25.28
C ILE A 295 28.22 -4.85 24.03
N ASN A 296 26.92 -4.86 23.76
CA ASN A 296 26.40 -5.44 22.53
C ASN A 296 25.88 -4.35 21.63
N LEU A 297 26.39 -4.33 20.41
CA LEU A 297 25.99 -3.48 19.30
C LEU A 297 25.24 -4.33 18.27
N ASP A 298 24.09 -3.85 17.82
CA ASP A 298 23.24 -4.55 16.85
C ASP A 298 22.52 -3.52 15.96
N ASN A 299 21.93 -3.99 14.85
CA ASN A 299 20.99 -3.27 14.01
C ASN A 299 21.58 -1.96 13.48
N LEU A 300 22.81 -2.02 12.97
CA LEU A 300 23.54 -0.87 12.48
C LEU A 300 22.94 -0.35 11.18
N SER A 301 22.64 0.94 11.10
CA SER A 301 22.26 1.59 9.86
C SER A 301 22.90 2.96 9.75
N LEU A 302 23.73 3.17 8.73
CA LEU A 302 24.29 4.48 8.39
C LEU A 302 23.84 4.82 6.98
N ARG A 303 22.93 5.79 6.85
CA ARG A 303 22.32 6.16 5.56
C ARG A 303 22.39 7.65 5.36
N LYS A 304 22.46 8.07 4.11
CA LYS A 304 22.26 9.49 3.75
C LYS A 304 20.82 9.86 4.11
N ASN A 305 20.62 11.05 4.68
CA ASN A 305 19.33 11.48 5.22
C ASN A 305 18.43 12.11 4.13
N TYR A 306 18.14 11.32 3.11
CA TYR A 306 17.12 11.64 2.11
C TYR A 306 16.56 10.35 1.50
N CYS A 307 15.29 10.37 1.11
CA CYS A 307 14.58 9.26 0.48
C CYS A 307 13.56 9.79 -0.54
N VAL A 308 13.02 8.88 -1.35
CA VAL A 308 11.87 9.15 -2.22
C VAL A 308 10.71 8.28 -1.76
N SER A 309 9.52 8.84 -1.59
CA SER A 309 8.29 8.05 -1.48
C SER A 309 7.47 8.11 -2.76
N ALA A 310 6.81 7.00 -3.07
CA ALA A 310 5.93 6.87 -4.21
C ALA A 310 4.69 6.05 -3.81
N PRO A 311 3.64 6.69 -3.24
CA PRO A 311 2.49 5.98 -2.68
C PRO A 311 1.60 5.35 -3.76
N ASP A 312 1.41 6.02 -4.89
CA ASP A 312 0.40 5.68 -5.89
C ASP A 312 1.06 5.37 -7.25
N THR A 313 1.71 4.22 -7.37
CA THR A 313 2.46 3.85 -8.58
C THR A 313 1.86 2.69 -9.38
N SER A 314 0.81 2.05 -8.85
CA SER A 314 -0.02 1.12 -9.59
C SER A 314 -1.18 1.89 -10.22
N ILE A 315 -1.05 2.24 -11.49
CA ILE A 315 -1.94 3.16 -12.19
C ILE A 315 -2.59 2.49 -13.40
N CYS A 316 -3.72 3.01 -13.86
CA CYS A 316 -4.27 2.63 -15.15
C CYS A 316 -3.53 3.34 -16.29
N GLN A 317 -3.66 2.83 -17.51
CA GLN A 317 -3.25 3.53 -18.73
C GLN A 317 -3.82 4.96 -18.76
N ASN A 318 -2.99 5.93 -19.13
CA ASN A 318 -3.22 7.38 -19.05
C ASN A 318 -3.35 7.95 -17.62
N GLY A 319 -3.17 7.13 -16.59
CA GLY A 319 -3.04 7.58 -15.20
C GLY A 319 -1.68 8.21 -14.92
N CYS A 320 -1.55 8.80 -13.72
CA CYS A 320 -0.34 9.48 -13.28
C CYS A 320 0.11 8.98 -11.92
N ALA A 321 1.42 8.81 -11.75
CA ALA A 321 2.06 8.45 -10.50
C ALA A 321 2.76 9.66 -9.88
N ARG A 322 2.68 9.80 -8.56
CA ARG A 322 3.28 10.90 -7.82
C ARG A 322 4.47 10.44 -7.00
N PHE A 323 5.55 11.21 -7.08
CA PHE A 323 6.78 11.01 -6.31
C PHE A 323 7.00 12.19 -5.35
N LEU A 324 7.54 11.90 -4.19
CA LEU A 324 7.84 12.88 -3.16
C LEU A 324 9.27 12.68 -2.69
N PHE A 325 10.03 13.77 -2.63
CA PHE A 325 11.34 13.74 -1.98
C PHE A 325 11.20 14.04 -0.49
N GLN A 326 11.82 13.21 0.33
CA GLN A 326 11.88 13.35 1.77
C GLN A 326 13.33 13.57 2.17
N GLY A 327 13.72 14.81 2.43
CA GLY A 327 15.09 15.16 2.80
C GLY A 327 15.27 16.66 2.87
N ASP A 328 16.49 17.10 3.19
CA ASP A 328 16.82 18.52 3.19
C ASP A 328 16.86 19.08 1.75
N LEU A 329 15.88 19.91 1.42
CA LEU A 329 15.74 20.54 0.10
C LEU A 329 16.91 21.47 -0.24
N GLY A 330 17.68 21.94 0.75
CA GLY A 330 18.86 22.77 0.56
C GLY A 330 20.18 21.97 0.45
N ALA A 331 20.13 20.65 0.57
CA ALA A 331 21.34 19.83 0.57
C ALA A 331 21.98 19.68 -0.81
N PHE A 332 21.23 19.92 -1.89
CA PHE A 332 21.65 19.69 -3.28
C PHE A 332 21.46 20.94 -4.14
N ASP A 333 22.40 21.17 -5.08
CA ASP A 333 22.33 22.29 -6.02
C ASP A 333 21.37 22.00 -7.17
N ARG A 334 21.27 20.72 -7.55
CA ARG A 334 20.43 20.26 -8.65
C ARG A 334 19.85 18.89 -8.35
N ALA A 335 18.62 18.69 -8.81
CA ALA A 335 17.97 17.38 -8.86
C ALA A 335 17.30 17.18 -10.21
N ARG A 336 17.48 16.00 -10.77
CA ARG A 336 16.86 15.62 -12.03
C ARG A 336 16.27 14.22 -11.93
N TRP A 337 15.00 14.13 -12.26
CA TRP A 337 14.24 12.90 -12.32
C TRP A 337 14.16 12.39 -13.76
N TYR A 338 14.15 11.08 -13.92
CA TYR A 338 13.99 10.39 -15.19
C TYR A 338 12.93 9.30 -15.05
N PHE A 339 12.00 9.29 -16.01
CA PHE A 339 10.84 8.41 -16.07
C PHE A 339 10.69 7.90 -17.52
N PRO A 340 11.46 6.87 -17.91
CA PRO A 340 11.41 6.33 -19.28
C PRO A 340 9.99 5.96 -19.69
N GLY A 341 9.51 6.51 -20.81
CA GLY A 341 8.13 6.30 -21.30
C GLY A 341 7.05 7.14 -20.60
N GLY A 342 7.41 7.89 -19.56
CA GLY A 342 6.52 8.83 -18.89
C GLY A 342 6.45 10.19 -19.61
N THR A 343 5.39 10.94 -19.31
CA THR A 343 5.22 12.32 -19.79
C THR A 343 5.12 13.27 -18.59
N PRO A 344 6.09 14.18 -18.41
CA PRO A 344 7.37 14.28 -19.14
C PRO A 344 8.36 13.15 -18.78
N GLU A 345 9.26 12.82 -19.72
CA GLU A 345 10.26 11.76 -19.51
C GLU A 345 11.38 12.17 -18.52
N ALA A 346 11.59 13.47 -18.33
CA ALA A 346 12.52 14.00 -17.33
C ALA A 346 12.02 15.30 -16.72
N VAL A 347 12.30 15.51 -15.43
CA VAL A 347 11.89 16.71 -14.67
C VAL A 347 13.05 17.23 -13.84
N GLU A 348 13.22 18.55 -13.81
CA GLU A 348 14.18 19.22 -12.93
C GLU A 348 13.49 19.69 -11.65
N GLY A 349 14.19 19.62 -10.51
CA GLY A 349 13.70 20.10 -9.21
C GLY A 349 13.59 19.01 -8.15
N ILE A 350 13.66 19.40 -6.88
CA ILE A 350 13.77 18.45 -5.75
C ILE A 350 12.40 17.97 -5.24
N ALA A 351 11.31 18.75 -5.38
CA ALA A 351 10.02 18.50 -4.72
C ALA A 351 9.31 17.18 -5.09
N GLY A 352 9.76 16.48 -6.15
CA GLY A 352 9.13 15.27 -6.67
C GLY A 352 8.01 15.60 -7.67
N PRO A 353 7.98 14.94 -8.85
CA PRO A 353 6.98 15.22 -9.88
C PRO A 353 5.79 14.27 -9.86
N GLU A 354 4.73 14.68 -10.57
CA GLU A 354 3.65 13.82 -11.03
C GLU A 354 3.90 13.48 -12.51
N ILE A 355 3.84 12.19 -12.87
CA ILE A 355 4.22 11.69 -14.19
C ILE A 355 3.16 10.74 -14.71
N CYS A 356 2.70 10.97 -15.94
CA CYS A 356 1.65 10.18 -16.56
C CYS A 356 2.20 9.22 -17.61
N TYR A 357 1.55 8.07 -17.78
CA TYR A 357 1.97 7.03 -18.72
C TYR A 357 0.84 6.63 -19.66
N ALA A 358 1.08 6.79 -20.97
CA ALA A 358 0.08 6.47 -21.99
C ALA A 358 0.04 4.98 -22.36
N GLU A 359 1.14 4.25 -22.14
CA GLU A 359 1.28 2.84 -22.54
C GLU A 359 1.37 1.94 -21.31
N ALA A 360 0.67 0.81 -21.37
CA ALA A 360 0.71 -0.21 -20.33
C ALA A 360 2.10 -0.86 -20.24
N GLY A 361 2.56 -1.16 -19.02
CA GLY A 361 3.90 -1.67 -18.80
C GLY A 361 4.39 -1.52 -17.37
N VAL A 362 5.63 -1.92 -17.15
CA VAL A 362 6.34 -1.75 -15.88
C VAL A 362 7.56 -0.89 -16.14
N TYR A 363 7.72 0.18 -15.38
CA TYR A 363 8.74 1.20 -15.61
C TYR A 363 9.55 1.48 -14.35
N ASP A 364 10.80 1.86 -14.57
CA ASP A 364 11.72 2.31 -13.53
C ASP A 364 11.60 3.83 -13.36
N ALA A 365 12.08 4.34 -12.22
CA ALA A 365 12.37 5.76 -12.05
C ALA A 365 13.80 5.96 -11.53
N LEU A 366 14.41 7.08 -11.91
CA LEU A 366 15.74 7.46 -11.45
C LEU A 366 15.75 8.92 -11.01
N LEU A 367 16.16 9.17 -9.78
CA LEU A 367 16.51 10.50 -9.29
C LEU A 367 18.03 10.63 -9.27
N VAL A 368 18.57 11.68 -9.89
CA VAL A 368 19.97 12.08 -9.81
C VAL A 368 20.06 13.40 -9.05
N LEU A 369 20.89 13.43 -8.01
CA LEU A 369 21.14 14.58 -7.15
C LEU A 369 22.58 15.05 -7.35
N GLU A 370 22.79 16.36 -7.43
CA GLU A 370 24.12 16.94 -7.60
C GLU A 370 24.40 18.00 -6.52
N LYS A 371 25.62 17.99 -5.97
CA LYS A 371 26.16 19.04 -5.10
C LYS A 371 27.61 19.32 -5.50
N GLY A 372 27.87 20.47 -6.10
CA GLY A 372 29.15 20.78 -6.73
C GLY A 372 29.53 19.72 -7.78
N ASN A 373 30.65 19.03 -7.57
CA ASN A 373 31.13 17.95 -8.47
C ASN A 373 30.67 16.56 -8.06
N ILE A 374 29.89 16.45 -6.99
CA ILE A 374 29.41 15.18 -6.46
C ILE A 374 28.05 14.88 -7.07
N ARG A 375 27.87 13.61 -7.46
CA ARG A 375 26.61 13.08 -7.95
C ARG A 375 26.20 11.89 -7.11
N ASP A 376 24.91 11.83 -6.81
CA ASP A 376 24.26 10.70 -6.18
C ASP A 376 23.02 10.31 -6.95
N SER A 377 22.52 9.10 -6.74
CA SER A 377 21.29 8.67 -7.40
C SER A 377 20.47 7.68 -6.59
N ILE A 378 19.15 7.81 -6.68
CA ILE A 378 18.20 6.81 -6.21
C ILE A 378 17.56 6.17 -7.45
N ARG A 379 17.82 4.89 -7.64
CA ARG A 379 17.18 4.07 -8.66
C ARG A 379 16.01 3.28 -8.04
N MET A 380 14.86 3.35 -8.68
CA MET A 380 13.62 2.72 -8.25
C MET A 380 13.18 1.74 -9.34
N ASP A 381 13.59 0.48 -9.21
CA ASP A 381 13.32 -0.55 -10.21
C ASP A 381 11.86 -1.02 -10.15
N SER A 382 11.23 -1.14 -11.33
CA SER A 382 9.86 -1.63 -11.50
C SER A 382 8.82 -0.94 -10.59
N VAL A 383 9.06 0.34 -10.30
CA VAL A 383 8.28 1.11 -9.32
C VAL A 383 6.92 1.52 -9.89
N ILE A 384 6.83 1.85 -11.17
CA ILE A 384 5.56 2.22 -11.83
C ILE A 384 4.99 0.99 -12.54
N LYS A 385 3.74 0.66 -12.26
CA LYS A 385 3.00 -0.46 -12.85
C LYS A 385 1.75 0.09 -13.51
N VAL A 386 1.76 0.15 -14.83
CA VAL A 386 0.66 0.68 -15.65
C VAL A 386 -0.15 -0.50 -16.18
N ALA A 387 -1.35 -0.67 -15.64
CA ALA A 387 -2.28 -1.70 -16.10
C ALA A 387 -2.92 -1.29 -17.44
N PRO A 388 -3.13 -2.24 -18.38
CA PRO A 388 -3.84 -1.94 -19.62
C PRO A 388 -5.27 -1.51 -19.31
N GLY A 389 -5.68 -0.40 -19.95
CA GLY A 389 -7.06 0.06 -19.91
C GLY A 389 -8.02 -0.97 -20.52
N PHE A 390 -9.30 -0.71 -20.35
CA PHE A 390 -10.35 -1.43 -21.06
C PHE A 390 -11.42 -0.44 -21.52
N GLU A 391 -11.96 -0.71 -22.69
CA GLU A 391 -13.09 0.05 -23.22
C GLU A 391 -14.39 -0.54 -22.65
N ALA A 392 -15.25 0.34 -22.16
CA ALA A 392 -16.56 -0.03 -21.64
C ALA A 392 -17.54 1.11 -21.89
N SER A 393 -18.72 0.78 -22.41
CA SER A 393 -19.83 1.71 -22.56
C SER A 393 -21.14 0.95 -22.50
N LEU A 394 -22.15 1.55 -21.86
CA LEU A 394 -23.53 1.07 -21.87
C LEU A 394 -24.27 1.44 -23.17
N GLY A 395 -23.68 2.32 -23.99
CA GLY A 395 -24.29 2.82 -25.23
C GLY A 395 -25.10 4.09 -25.03
N GLN A 396 -25.98 4.39 -25.98
CA GLN A 396 -26.89 5.54 -25.91
C GLN A 396 -28.17 5.17 -25.17
N ASP A 397 -28.86 6.18 -24.64
CA ASP A 397 -30.19 6.02 -24.04
C ASP A 397 -31.15 5.31 -25.00
N THR A 398 -31.94 4.38 -24.47
CA THR A 398 -32.75 3.46 -25.29
C THR A 398 -34.10 3.17 -24.67
N PHE A 399 -34.98 2.56 -25.46
CA PHE A 399 -36.22 1.99 -24.97
C PHE A 399 -36.31 0.49 -25.27
N PHE A 400 -37.17 -0.20 -24.53
CA PHE A 400 -37.47 -1.62 -24.68
C PHE A 400 -38.95 -1.91 -24.45
N CYS A 401 -39.43 -3.04 -24.94
CA CYS A 401 -40.82 -3.44 -24.75
C CYS A 401 -41.08 -3.98 -23.35
N LYS A 402 -42.18 -3.54 -22.73
CA LYS A 402 -42.70 -4.16 -21.52
C LYS A 402 -42.92 -5.66 -21.74
N GLY A 403 -42.45 -6.47 -20.79
CA GLY A 403 -42.53 -7.94 -20.85
C GLY A 403 -41.28 -8.62 -21.43
N ASP A 404 -40.42 -7.89 -22.14
CA ASP A 404 -39.11 -8.37 -22.61
C ASP A 404 -38.00 -7.61 -21.87
N PRO A 405 -37.42 -8.18 -20.80
CA PRO A 405 -36.40 -7.49 -20.01
C PRO A 405 -35.16 -7.21 -20.85
N LEU A 406 -34.56 -6.03 -20.68
CA LEU A 406 -33.31 -5.64 -21.32
C LEU A 406 -32.14 -6.13 -20.46
N VAL A 407 -31.05 -6.59 -21.09
CA VAL A 407 -29.84 -6.99 -20.37
C VAL A 407 -28.75 -6.01 -20.75
N LEU A 408 -28.26 -5.27 -19.75
CA LEU A 408 -27.13 -4.38 -19.85
C LEU A 408 -25.85 -5.16 -19.56
N ALA A 409 -24.77 -4.85 -20.27
CA ALA A 409 -23.44 -5.41 -20.05
C ALA A 409 -22.42 -4.28 -20.16
N PHE A 410 -21.37 -4.32 -19.34
CA PHE A 410 -20.40 -3.24 -19.29
C PHE A 410 -18.97 -3.76 -19.13
N GLY A 411 -18.12 -3.45 -20.11
CA GLY A 411 -16.73 -3.87 -20.09
C GLY A 411 -16.53 -5.39 -20.10
N PRO A 412 -15.33 -5.86 -19.76
CA PRO A 412 -15.00 -7.28 -19.83
C PRO A 412 -15.59 -8.08 -18.64
N PRO A 413 -16.01 -9.35 -18.82
CA PRO A 413 -16.69 -10.14 -17.78
C PRO A 413 -15.84 -10.44 -16.53
N GLU A 414 -14.52 -10.39 -16.64
CA GLU A 414 -13.59 -10.63 -15.52
C GLU A 414 -13.36 -9.40 -14.63
N ALA A 415 -13.88 -8.22 -15.02
CA ALA A 415 -13.85 -7.04 -14.15
C ALA A 415 -14.76 -7.24 -12.92
N MET A 416 -14.50 -6.46 -11.88
CA MET A 416 -15.39 -6.37 -10.73
C MET A 416 -16.43 -5.29 -11.00
N HIS A 417 -17.71 -5.67 -11.05
CA HIS A 417 -18.81 -4.75 -11.31
C HIS A 417 -19.54 -4.33 -10.02
N SER A 418 -20.07 -3.12 -10.04
CA SER A 418 -21.00 -2.60 -9.04
C SER A 418 -22.10 -1.84 -9.77
N TRP A 419 -23.31 -2.42 -9.82
CA TRP A 419 -24.47 -1.84 -10.49
C TRP A 419 -25.30 -0.97 -9.55
N SER A 420 -26.17 -0.15 -10.14
CA SER A 420 -27.11 0.72 -9.44
C SER A 420 -28.10 0.01 -8.50
N ASP A 421 -28.34 -1.28 -8.69
CA ASP A 421 -29.17 -2.11 -7.79
C ASP A 421 -28.36 -2.79 -6.67
N GLY A 422 -27.04 -2.55 -6.62
CA GLY A 422 -26.10 -3.17 -5.70
C GLY A 422 -25.63 -4.57 -6.11
N SER A 423 -26.02 -5.08 -7.28
CA SER A 423 -25.50 -6.33 -7.82
C SER A 423 -24.07 -6.17 -8.38
N GLY A 424 -23.35 -7.29 -8.48
CA GLY A 424 -21.96 -7.31 -8.96
C GLY A 424 -21.68 -8.31 -10.08
N GLY A 425 -22.71 -8.71 -10.83
CA GLY A 425 -22.53 -9.54 -12.03
C GLY A 425 -22.01 -8.73 -13.21
N ALA A 426 -21.45 -9.38 -14.24
CA ALA A 426 -21.04 -8.69 -15.47
C ALA A 426 -22.21 -8.13 -16.30
N GLN A 427 -23.45 -8.49 -15.93
CA GLN A 427 -24.67 -8.11 -16.60
C GLN A 427 -25.74 -7.72 -15.58
N LEU A 428 -26.61 -6.80 -15.98
CA LEU A 428 -27.79 -6.39 -15.23
C LEU A 428 -29.05 -6.56 -16.09
N GLU A 429 -30.04 -7.28 -15.58
CA GLU A 429 -31.35 -7.39 -16.20
C GLU A 429 -32.27 -6.27 -15.70
N VAL A 430 -32.76 -5.44 -16.62
CA VAL A 430 -33.61 -4.29 -16.34
C VAL A 430 -35.00 -4.50 -16.93
N ALA A 431 -36.02 -4.30 -16.10
CA ALA A 431 -37.43 -4.52 -16.47
C ALA A 431 -38.29 -3.26 -16.29
N GLU A 432 -37.72 -2.19 -15.74
CA GLU A 432 -38.43 -0.94 -15.43
C GLU A 432 -37.76 0.26 -16.11
N THR A 433 -38.53 1.33 -16.32
CA THR A 433 -37.99 2.62 -16.76
C THR A 433 -37.12 3.21 -15.65
N GLY A 434 -35.93 3.70 -16.00
CA GLY A 434 -35.06 4.38 -15.05
C GLY A 434 -33.68 4.68 -15.60
N ILE A 435 -32.86 5.31 -14.76
CA ILE A 435 -31.44 5.50 -15.00
C ILE A 435 -30.68 4.39 -14.29
N TYR A 436 -29.89 3.65 -15.05
CA TYR A 436 -29.02 2.60 -14.56
C TYR A 436 -27.57 3.04 -14.71
N TRP A 437 -26.74 2.73 -13.73
CA TRP A 437 -25.32 3.02 -13.76
C TRP A 437 -24.52 1.81 -13.31
N VAL A 438 -23.28 1.75 -13.74
CA VAL A 438 -22.35 0.68 -13.40
C VAL A 438 -20.95 1.25 -13.26
N GLU A 439 -20.27 0.80 -12.22
CA GLU A 439 -18.82 0.94 -12.10
C GLU A 439 -18.18 -0.42 -12.33
N ALA A 440 -17.14 -0.48 -13.17
CA ALA A 440 -16.32 -1.68 -13.36
C ALA A 440 -14.86 -1.38 -13.03
N ALA A 441 -14.23 -2.29 -12.28
CA ALA A 441 -12.84 -2.19 -11.89
C ALA A 441 -12.03 -3.41 -12.34
N ARG A 442 -10.87 -3.18 -12.97
CA ARG A 442 -9.88 -4.21 -13.31
C ARG A 442 -8.49 -3.75 -12.85
N GLY A 443 -8.09 -4.19 -11.66
CA GLY A 443 -6.88 -3.67 -11.01
C GLY A 443 -7.05 -2.19 -10.68
N PRO A 444 -6.10 -1.30 -11.03
CA PRO A 444 -6.21 0.14 -10.79
C PRO A 444 -7.08 0.87 -11.82
N CYS A 445 -7.57 0.18 -12.86
CA CYS A 445 -8.43 0.76 -13.89
C CYS A 445 -9.89 0.71 -13.44
N VAL A 446 -10.51 1.88 -13.30
CA VAL A 446 -11.93 2.05 -12.98
C VAL A 446 -12.61 2.81 -14.12
N GLN A 447 -13.75 2.30 -14.58
CA GLN A 447 -14.61 2.95 -15.57
C GLN A 447 -16.04 2.98 -15.04
N GLN A 448 -16.78 4.05 -15.34
CA GLN A 448 -18.18 4.20 -14.96
C GLN A 448 -18.98 4.73 -16.15
N ASP A 449 -20.21 4.25 -16.30
CA ASP A 449 -21.15 4.78 -17.28
C ASP A 449 -22.58 4.70 -16.74
N SER A 450 -23.48 5.47 -17.35
CA SER A 450 -24.90 5.49 -17.04
C SER A 450 -25.74 5.51 -18.31
N ILE A 451 -26.91 4.87 -18.25
CA ILE A 451 -27.86 4.81 -19.36
C ILE A 451 -29.28 5.07 -18.85
N GLU A 452 -30.04 5.88 -19.57
CA GLU A 452 -31.48 5.99 -19.38
C GLU A 452 -32.20 4.94 -20.25
N VAL A 453 -33.03 4.12 -19.61
CA VAL A 453 -33.86 3.13 -20.30
C VAL A 453 -35.34 3.40 -20.08
N THR A 454 -36.12 3.33 -21.16
CA THR A 454 -37.58 3.53 -21.11
C THR A 454 -38.33 2.26 -21.48
N ALA A 455 -39.22 1.79 -20.61
CA ALA A 455 -40.10 0.66 -20.88
C ALA A 455 -41.39 1.13 -21.58
N GLU A 456 -41.55 0.79 -22.86
CA GLU A 456 -42.72 1.14 -23.67
C GLU A 456 -43.65 -0.06 -23.92
N ASP A 457 -44.94 0.21 -24.08
CA ASP A 457 -45.88 -0.79 -24.57
C ASP A 457 -45.85 -0.82 -26.11
N CYS A 458 -44.90 -1.56 -26.70
CA CYS A 458 -44.78 -1.58 -28.16
C CYS A 458 -45.93 -2.33 -28.84
N GLU A 459 -46.72 -3.11 -28.09
CA GLU A 459 -47.96 -3.70 -28.60
C GLU A 459 -49.02 -2.63 -28.89
N GLN A 460 -48.98 -1.49 -28.18
CA GLN A 460 -49.81 -0.30 -28.37
C GLN A 460 -49.13 0.81 -29.18
N CYS A 461 -47.98 0.52 -29.78
CA CYS A 461 -47.23 1.46 -30.64
C CYS A 461 -48.10 1.98 -31.80
N LEU A 462 -48.88 1.10 -32.43
CA LEU A 462 -49.88 1.46 -33.43
C LEU A 462 -51.29 1.11 -32.94
N ALA A 463 -52.11 2.12 -32.69
CA ALA A 463 -53.52 1.97 -32.36
C ALA A 463 -54.37 2.12 -33.62
N PHE A 464 -55.24 1.15 -33.90
CA PHE A 464 -56.11 1.17 -35.08
C PHE A 464 -57.52 1.60 -34.66
N PRO A 465 -58.08 2.67 -35.25
CA PRO A 465 -59.45 3.10 -34.96
C PRO A 465 -60.46 2.04 -35.44
N ASN A 466 -61.68 2.08 -34.92
CA ASN A 466 -62.73 1.11 -35.29
C ASN A 466 -63.76 1.69 -36.28
N ALA A 467 -63.70 2.99 -36.56
CA ALA A 467 -64.59 3.64 -37.51
C ALA A 467 -63.98 4.93 -38.07
N PHE A 468 -64.43 5.34 -39.25
CA PHE A 468 -64.04 6.61 -39.88
C PHE A 468 -65.18 7.13 -40.78
N THR A 469 -65.18 8.44 -41.05
CA THR A 469 -66.22 9.18 -41.78
C THR A 469 -65.57 10.03 -42.87
N PRO A 470 -65.43 9.52 -44.11
CA PRO A 470 -64.84 10.27 -45.22
C PRO A 470 -65.85 11.30 -45.77
N ASN A 471 -66.13 12.35 -45.00
CA ASN A 471 -67.11 13.41 -45.31
C ASN A 471 -66.44 14.75 -45.70
N GLY A 472 -65.12 14.84 -45.59
CA GLY A 472 -64.30 16.00 -45.97
C GLY A 472 -64.29 17.13 -44.93
N ASP A 473 -64.64 16.87 -43.67
CA ASP A 473 -64.60 17.87 -42.59
C ASP A 473 -63.22 17.97 -41.91
N GLY A 474 -62.26 17.12 -42.29
CA GLY A 474 -60.92 17.03 -41.75
C GLY A 474 -60.81 16.13 -40.52
N VAL A 475 -61.90 15.51 -40.07
CA VAL A 475 -61.98 14.71 -38.84
C VAL A 475 -62.34 13.27 -39.18
N ASN A 476 -61.40 12.35 -38.91
CA ASN A 476 -61.57 10.92 -39.19
C ASN A 476 -61.93 10.62 -40.66
N ASP A 477 -61.40 11.40 -41.61
CA ASP A 477 -61.66 11.21 -43.04
C ASP A 477 -60.93 10.01 -43.66
N SER A 478 -59.97 9.44 -42.94
CA SER A 478 -59.24 8.27 -43.40
C SER A 478 -59.02 7.26 -42.28
N PHE A 479 -58.93 6.00 -42.66
CA PHE A 479 -58.54 4.91 -41.79
C PHE A 479 -57.02 4.69 -41.86
N ALA A 480 -56.31 5.16 -40.83
CA ALA A 480 -54.88 4.95 -40.62
C ALA A 480 -54.62 4.59 -39.15
N PRO A 481 -53.52 3.90 -38.83
CA PRO A 481 -53.11 3.74 -37.44
C PRO A 481 -52.68 5.08 -36.83
N ILE A 482 -52.97 5.26 -35.55
CA ILE A 482 -52.45 6.35 -34.73
C ILE A 482 -51.19 5.81 -34.05
N SER A 483 -50.04 6.45 -34.31
CA SER A 483 -48.76 6.04 -33.73
C SER A 483 -48.46 6.82 -32.45
N SER A 484 -48.16 6.10 -31.37
CA SER A 484 -47.61 6.65 -30.12
C SER A 484 -46.06 6.66 -30.12
N CYS A 485 -45.45 6.13 -31.18
CA CYS A 485 -44.04 5.73 -31.27
C CYS A 485 -43.47 5.96 -32.70
N PRO A 486 -43.72 7.11 -33.36
CA PRO A 486 -43.51 7.26 -34.81
C PRO A 486 -42.05 7.02 -35.26
N ASN A 487 -41.08 7.32 -34.39
CA ASN A 487 -39.65 7.12 -34.68
C ASN A 487 -39.16 5.68 -34.45
N SER A 488 -40.02 4.81 -33.94
CA SER A 488 -39.69 3.44 -33.57
C SER A 488 -40.20 2.43 -34.59
N VAL A 489 -41.11 2.79 -35.50
CA VAL A 489 -41.66 1.88 -36.52
C VAL A 489 -40.64 1.72 -37.67
N LEU A 490 -40.12 0.51 -37.86
CA LEU A 490 -39.12 0.19 -38.88
C LEU A 490 -39.73 -0.29 -40.19
N SER A 491 -40.83 -1.01 -40.11
CA SER A 491 -41.59 -1.46 -41.27
C SER A 491 -43.07 -1.50 -40.95
N TYR A 492 -43.89 -1.33 -41.99
CA TYR A 492 -45.34 -1.35 -41.88
C TYR A 492 -45.94 -1.88 -43.17
N ARG A 493 -46.98 -2.69 -43.05
CA ARG A 493 -47.82 -3.12 -44.16
C ARG A 493 -49.23 -3.37 -43.66
N MET A 494 -50.18 -2.57 -44.14
CA MET A 494 -51.60 -2.76 -43.87
C MET A 494 -52.34 -3.12 -45.16
N GLN A 495 -53.28 -4.06 -45.05
CA GLN A 495 -54.17 -4.49 -46.13
C GLN A 495 -55.60 -4.44 -45.62
N LEU A 496 -56.52 -3.87 -46.41
CA LEU A 496 -57.95 -3.87 -46.14
C LEU A 496 -58.70 -4.72 -47.16
N PHE A 497 -59.77 -5.36 -46.70
CA PHE A 497 -60.61 -6.25 -47.47
C PHE A 497 -62.09 -5.89 -47.25
N ASN A 498 -62.88 -5.96 -48.31
CA ASN A 498 -64.34 -5.88 -48.19
C ASN A 498 -64.92 -7.19 -47.62
N ARG A 499 -66.25 -7.23 -47.40
CA ARG A 499 -66.96 -8.41 -46.88
C ARG A 499 -66.81 -9.69 -47.72
N TRP A 500 -66.38 -9.57 -48.98
CA TRP A 500 -66.18 -10.67 -49.92
C TRP A 500 -64.72 -11.17 -49.96
N GLY A 501 -63.83 -10.57 -49.15
CA GLY A 501 -62.41 -10.91 -49.13
C GLY A 501 -61.58 -10.27 -50.25
N GLU A 502 -62.16 -9.36 -51.03
CA GLU A 502 -61.42 -8.61 -52.05
C GLU A 502 -60.63 -7.48 -51.38
N LYS A 503 -59.33 -7.37 -51.69
CA LYS A 503 -58.46 -6.32 -51.17
C LYS A 503 -58.84 -4.96 -51.78
N VAL A 504 -59.24 -4.02 -50.93
CA VAL A 504 -59.68 -2.67 -51.36
C VAL A 504 -58.60 -1.62 -51.17
N PHE A 505 -57.65 -1.83 -50.26
CA PHE A 505 -56.56 -0.91 -49.98
C PHE A 505 -55.32 -1.65 -49.46
N GLU A 506 -54.14 -1.09 -49.73
CA GLU A 506 -52.88 -1.53 -49.16
C GLU A 506 -51.96 -0.33 -48.97
N SER A 507 -51.29 -0.25 -47.82
CA SER A 507 -50.29 0.76 -47.54
C SER A 507 -49.06 0.15 -46.89
N GLN A 508 -47.89 0.70 -47.22
CA GLN A 508 -46.62 0.45 -46.53
C GLN A 508 -46.17 1.64 -45.67
N ASP A 509 -46.95 2.72 -45.69
CA ASP A 509 -46.71 3.94 -44.91
C ASP A 509 -47.82 4.08 -43.86
N PRO A 510 -47.50 4.07 -42.55
CA PRO A 510 -48.50 4.25 -41.50
C PRO A 510 -49.18 5.63 -41.54
N GLY A 511 -48.58 6.63 -42.19
CA GLY A 511 -49.20 7.95 -42.41
C GLY A 511 -50.19 7.99 -43.58
N LEU A 512 -50.22 6.96 -44.43
CA LEU A 512 -51.13 6.88 -45.58
C LEU A 512 -52.32 5.97 -45.26
N GLY A 513 -53.44 6.59 -44.89
CA GLY A 513 -54.71 5.93 -44.59
C GLY A 513 -55.60 5.67 -45.81
N TRP A 514 -56.58 4.80 -45.62
CA TRP A 514 -57.64 4.58 -46.61
C TRP A 514 -58.71 5.66 -46.50
N ASP A 515 -58.97 6.39 -47.57
CA ASP A 515 -59.95 7.47 -47.67
C ASP A 515 -61.39 7.00 -47.94
N GLY A 516 -61.62 5.68 -47.95
CA GLY A 516 -62.94 5.11 -48.24
C GLY A 516 -63.28 5.06 -49.74
N LEU A 517 -62.31 5.28 -50.63
CA LEU A 517 -62.48 5.08 -52.08
C LEU A 517 -62.03 3.67 -52.51
N GLN A 518 -62.79 3.05 -53.41
CA GLN A 518 -62.39 1.83 -54.11
C GLN A 518 -62.37 2.12 -55.61
N ASN A 519 -61.19 2.02 -56.24
CA ASN A 519 -60.99 2.35 -57.65
C ASN A 519 -61.49 3.75 -58.04
N GLY A 520 -61.32 4.73 -57.15
CA GLY A 520 -61.75 6.13 -57.36
C GLY A 520 -63.24 6.40 -57.11
N ASN A 521 -64.04 5.38 -56.76
CA ASN A 521 -65.45 5.54 -56.41
C ASN A 521 -65.66 5.37 -54.90
N PRO A 522 -66.67 6.01 -54.29
CA PRO A 522 -67.02 5.78 -52.89
C PRO A 522 -67.32 4.30 -52.61
N ALA A 523 -66.52 3.65 -51.76
CA ALA A 523 -66.76 2.27 -51.33
C ALA A 523 -68.01 2.20 -50.43
N PRO A 524 -68.84 1.15 -50.43
CA PRO A 524 -70.07 1.09 -49.62
C PRO A 524 -69.87 1.37 -48.12
N SER A 525 -70.86 2.00 -47.46
CA SER A 525 -70.91 2.11 -45.99
C SER A 525 -71.11 0.72 -45.40
N ASP A 526 -70.04 0.18 -44.82
CA ASP A 526 -69.92 -1.23 -44.48
C ASP A 526 -68.79 -1.45 -43.45
N VAL A 527 -68.68 -2.68 -42.96
CA VAL A 527 -67.55 -3.15 -42.16
C VAL A 527 -66.50 -3.76 -43.08
N TYR A 528 -65.28 -3.25 -42.99
CA TYR A 528 -64.11 -3.74 -43.73
C TYR A 528 -63.16 -4.42 -42.77
N PHE A 529 -62.51 -5.49 -43.21
CA PHE A 529 -61.53 -6.22 -42.42
C PHE A 529 -60.14 -5.76 -42.79
N TRP A 530 -59.26 -5.61 -41.81
CA TRP A 530 -57.89 -5.21 -42.03
C TRP A 530 -56.92 -6.17 -41.37
N ARG A 531 -55.73 -6.28 -41.96
CA ARG A 531 -54.56 -6.91 -41.35
C ARG A 531 -53.37 -5.99 -41.51
N ALA A 532 -52.65 -5.75 -40.42
CA ALA A 532 -51.42 -5.00 -40.40
C ALA A 532 -50.27 -5.84 -39.85
N VAL A 533 -49.11 -5.76 -40.49
CA VAL A 533 -47.85 -6.31 -39.99
C VAL A 533 -46.87 -5.15 -39.89
N PHE A 534 -46.23 -4.99 -38.74
CA PHE A 534 -45.28 -3.91 -38.52
C PHE A 534 -44.14 -4.36 -37.59
N ALA A 535 -42.95 -3.78 -37.80
CA ALA A 535 -41.79 -4.01 -36.94
C ALA A 535 -41.48 -2.73 -36.15
N VAL A 536 -41.18 -2.89 -34.87
CA VAL A 536 -40.78 -1.79 -33.99
C VAL A 536 -39.34 -2.01 -33.54
N ARG A 537 -38.49 -0.99 -33.65
CA ARG A 537 -37.12 -0.97 -33.13
C ARG A 537 -37.15 -1.08 -31.61
N GLN A 538 -36.21 -1.81 -31.03
CA GLN A 538 -35.97 -1.88 -29.59
C GLN A 538 -34.46 -2.03 -29.34
N ALA A 539 -34.04 -1.92 -28.07
CA ALA A 539 -32.66 -2.13 -27.65
C ALA A 539 -32.02 -3.46 -28.14
N ARG A 540 -32.82 -4.53 -28.28
CA ARG A 540 -32.35 -5.86 -28.73
C ARG A 540 -32.55 -6.14 -30.24
N GLY A 541 -32.98 -5.16 -31.03
CA GLY A 541 -33.23 -5.32 -32.47
C GLY A 541 -34.61 -4.84 -32.89
N GLU A 542 -35.42 -5.71 -33.51
CA GLU A 542 -36.79 -5.39 -33.89
C GLU A 542 -37.76 -6.48 -33.42
N VAL A 543 -38.96 -6.07 -33.05
CA VAL A 543 -40.07 -6.98 -32.75
C VAL A 543 -41.16 -6.77 -33.78
N VAL A 544 -41.62 -7.88 -34.38
CA VAL A 544 -42.65 -7.88 -35.43
C VAL A 544 -44.00 -8.21 -34.82
N PHE A 545 -44.97 -7.32 -35.04
CA PHE A 545 -46.36 -7.50 -34.63
C PHE A 545 -47.23 -7.80 -35.86
N SER A 546 -48.22 -8.66 -35.67
CA SER A 546 -49.31 -8.89 -36.63
C SER A 546 -50.63 -8.60 -35.93
N ARG A 547 -51.36 -7.61 -36.43
CA ARG A 547 -52.68 -7.20 -35.94
C ARG A 547 -53.71 -7.39 -37.03
N GLN A 548 -54.94 -7.63 -36.63
CA GLN A 548 -56.09 -7.69 -37.52
C GLN A 548 -57.33 -7.23 -36.77
N GLY A 549 -58.32 -6.74 -37.51
CA GLY A 549 -59.57 -6.27 -36.94
C GLY A 549 -60.53 -5.85 -38.04
N ASP A 550 -61.56 -5.14 -37.62
CA ASP A 550 -62.53 -4.54 -38.51
C ASP A 550 -62.60 -3.01 -38.32
N VAL A 551 -63.08 -2.32 -39.34
CA VAL A 551 -63.33 -0.88 -39.34
C VAL A 551 -64.68 -0.60 -40.02
N ALA A 552 -65.51 0.21 -39.38
CA ALA A 552 -66.77 0.69 -39.94
C ALA A 552 -66.53 1.94 -40.79
N LEU A 553 -66.91 1.89 -42.06
CA LEU A 553 -67.02 3.07 -42.92
C LEU A 553 -68.43 3.65 -42.78
N MET A 554 -68.53 4.88 -42.29
CA MET A 554 -69.80 5.59 -42.09
C MET A 554 -69.90 6.81 -43.01
N ARG A 555 -71.07 7.04 -43.63
CA ARG A 555 -71.35 8.22 -44.45
C ARG A 555 -72.74 8.77 -44.16
#